data_AF-A0A7L0LNQ2-F1
#
_entry.id   AF-A0A7L0LNQ2-F1
#
_cell.length_a   1.000
_cell.length_b   1.000
_cell.length_c   1.000
_cell.angle_alpha   90.00
_cell.angle_beta   90.00
_cell.angle_gamma   90.00
#
_symmetry.space_group_name_H-M   'P 1'
#
loop_
_entity.id
_entity.type
_entity.pdbx_description
1 polymer ?
#
loop_
_entity_poly.entity_id
_entity_poly.type
_entity_poly.pdbx_seq_one_letter_code
_entity_poly.pdbx_strand_id
1 'polypeptide(L)'
;QVIAYSRQRYRILGETLDVAVGNCIDRLARLLQVGHAPLATPSQSCPAGHAHADPTLFPLQIPNDPSPGYNAVTPKLLESGEATPEDLCFSLQETAFAMLAEVTERALALTRARHLLLVGGVAC
;
A
#
# COMPACT_ATOMS: atom_id res chain seq x y z
N GLN A 1 5.66 -5.72 -7.33
CA GLN A 1 6.74 -6.64 -7.73
C GLN A 1 7.97 -5.81 -8.04
N VAL A 2 9.15 -6.26 -7.64
CA VAL A 2 10.44 -5.61 -7.90
C VAL A 2 11.30 -6.58 -8.71
N ILE A 3 11.68 -6.17 -9.92
CA ILE A 3 12.44 -6.98 -10.87
C ILE A 3 13.75 -6.29 -11.23
N ALA A 4 14.78 -7.09 -11.45
CA ALA A 4 16.07 -6.60 -11.94
C ALA A 4 16.64 -7.51 -13.02
N TYR A 5 17.35 -6.91 -13.97
CA TYR A 5 18.07 -7.65 -15.00
C TYR A 5 19.49 -7.94 -14.51
N SER A 6 19.86 -9.22 -14.39
CA SER A 6 21.20 -9.63 -13.97
C SER A 6 21.57 -10.99 -14.54
N ARG A 7 22.83 -11.14 -14.98
CA ARG A 7 23.35 -12.35 -15.63
C ARG A 7 22.47 -12.82 -16.79
N GLN A 8 22.20 -11.89 -17.72
CA GLN A 8 21.44 -12.13 -18.96
C GLN A 8 19.98 -12.56 -18.76
N ARG A 9 19.38 -12.36 -17.57
CA ARG A 9 18.00 -12.73 -17.27
C ARG A 9 17.33 -11.73 -16.34
N TYR A 10 16.02 -11.54 -16.50
CA TYR A 10 15.19 -10.86 -15.51
C TYR A 10 14.97 -11.77 -14.30
N ARG A 11 15.05 -11.19 -13.11
CA ARG A 11 14.86 -11.89 -11.84
C ARG A 11 13.94 -11.07 -10.95
N ILE A 12 13.04 -11.76 -10.26
CA ILE A 12 12.19 -11.18 -9.23
C ILE A 12 13.02 -11.10 -7.95
N LEU A 13 13.17 -9.90 -7.41
CA LEU A 13 13.89 -9.63 -6.15
C LEU A 13 12.94 -9.44 -4.97
N GLY A 14 11.70 -9.07 -5.25
CA GLY A 14 10.65 -8.96 -4.25
C GLY A 14 9.28 -9.03 -4.91
N GLU A 15 8.35 -9.74 -4.28
CA GLU A 15 6.95 -9.79 -4.68
C GLU A 15 6.05 -9.82 -3.45
N THR A 16 4.78 -9.51 -3.66
CA THR A 16 3.78 -9.62 -2.60
C THR A 16 3.48 -11.09 -2.36
N LEU A 17 3.25 -11.49 -1.10
CA LEU A 17 2.94 -12.88 -0.75
C LEU A 17 1.44 -13.19 -0.84
N ASP A 18 0.60 -12.15 -0.81
CA ASP A 18 -0.85 -12.27 -0.69
C ASP A 18 -1.57 -11.55 -1.84
N VAL A 19 -1.62 -10.21 -1.80
CA VAL A 19 -2.45 -9.39 -2.67
C VAL A 19 -1.61 -8.23 -3.22
N ALA A 20 -1.83 -7.90 -4.50
CA ALA A 20 -1.21 -6.73 -5.11
C ALA A 20 -1.77 -5.43 -4.51
N VAL A 21 -0.91 -4.42 -4.31
CA VAL A 21 -1.28 -3.11 -3.73
C VAL A 21 -2.51 -2.47 -4.39
N GLY A 22 -2.64 -2.56 -5.72
CA GLY A 22 -3.81 -2.02 -6.44
C GLY A 22 -5.10 -2.71 -6.01
N ASN A 23 -5.12 -4.04 -5.91
CA ASN A 23 -6.29 -4.78 -5.42
C ASN A 23 -6.56 -4.51 -3.93
N CYS A 24 -5.52 -4.22 -3.14
CA CYS A 24 -5.69 -3.80 -1.74
C CYS A 24 -6.45 -2.46 -1.66
N ILE A 25 -6.02 -1.46 -2.43
CA ILE A 25 -6.66 -0.15 -2.54
C ILE A 25 -8.10 -0.30 -3.05
N ASP A 26 -8.31 -1.08 -4.12
CA ASP A 26 -9.65 -1.32 -4.68
C ASP A 26 -10.61 -2.00 -3.68
N ARG A 27 -10.09 -2.89 -2.82
CA ARG A 27 -10.90 -3.53 -1.77
C ARG A 27 -11.28 -2.55 -0.69
N LEU A 28 -10.36 -1.71 -0.23
CA LEU A 28 -10.66 -0.67 0.74
C LEU A 28 -11.70 0.32 0.18
N ALA A 29 -11.55 0.73 -1.08
CA ALA A 29 -12.53 1.59 -1.77
C ALA A 29 -13.95 1.04 -1.69
N ARG A 30 -14.10 -0.26 -1.98
CA ARG A 30 -15.39 -0.97 -1.93
C ARG A 30 -15.94 -1.07 -0.51
N LEU A 31 -15.08 -1.30 0.49
CA LEU A 31 -15.50 -1.34 1.90
C LEU A 31 -16.04 0.00 2.38
N LEU A 32 -15.37 1.08 1.98
CA LEU A 32 -15.74 2.44 2.35
C LEU A 32 -16.87 3.02 1.48
N GLN A 33 -17.36 2.27 0.49
CA GLN A 33 -18.37 2.70 -0.49
C GLN A 33 -18.01 4.00 -1.22
N VAL A 34 -16.73 4.34 -1.27
CA VAL A 34 -16.23 5.48 -2.05
C VAL A 34 -16.30 5.03 -3.51
N GLY A 35 -16.88 5.86 -4.39
CA GLY A 35 -16.92 5.58 -5.82
C GLY A 35 -15.51 5.28 -6.37
N HIS A 36 -15.41 4.62 -7.53
CA HIS A 36 -14.15 4.29 -8.22
C HIS A 36 -13.36 5.53 -8.72
N ALA A 37 -13.32 6.62 -7.94
CA ALA A 37 -12.33 7.65 -8.10
C ALA A 37 -10.96 7.03 -7.78
N PRO A 38 -9.89 7.39 -8.51
CA PRO A 38 -8.56 6.90 -8.22
C PRO A 38 -8.14 7.38 -6.83
N LEU A 39 -8.30 6.49 -5.84
CA LEU A 39 -7.69 6.60 -4.52
C LEU A 39 -6.17 6.74 -4.62
N ALA A 40 -5.57 6.50 -5.79
CA ALA A 40 -4.15 6.71 -6.08
C ALA A 40 -3.68 8.16 -5.85
N THR A 41 -4.57 9.16 -5.81
CA THR A 41 -4.19 10.54 -5.52
C THR A 41 -4.49 10.92 -4.07
N PRO A 42 -3.47 11.29 -3.25
CA PRO A 42 -3.67 11.81 -1.89
C PRO A 42 -4.48 13.11 -1.84
N SER A 43 -4.74 13.76 -2.99
CA SER A 43 -5.16 15.15 -3.08
C SER A 43 -6.63 15.39 -3.41
N GLN A 44 -7.39 14.38 -3.87
CA GLN A 44 -8.80 14.60 -4.29
C GLN A 44 -9.85 13.96 -3.38
N SER A 45 -9.58 12.79 -2.78
CA SER A 45 -10.53 12.09 -1.91
C SER A 45 -10.14 12.06 -0.42
N CYS A 46 -8.90 12.44 -0.08
CA CYS A 46 -8.40 12.45 1.30
C CYS A 46 -7.70 13.78 1.60
N PRO A 47 -8.43 14.91 1.68
CA PRO A 47 -7.83 16.17 2.07
C PRO A 47 -7.14 15.99 3.43
N ALA A 48 -5.88 16.40 3.53
CA ALA A 48 -5.09 16.26 4.76
C ALA A 48 -5.85 16.83 5.98
N GLY A 49 -6.28 15.94 6.87
CA GLY A 49 -6.94 16.26 8.14
C GLY A 49 -7.75 15.05 8.62
N HIS A 50 -7.42 14.40 9.73
CA HIS A 50 -7.35 15.01 11.06
C HIS A 50 -6.19 14.40 11.90
N ALA A 51 -6.01 14.93 13.12
CA ALA A 51 -4.94 14.64 14.08
C ALA A 51 -4.79 13.17 14.56
N HIS A 52 -5.47 12.20 13.93
CA HIS A 52 -5.47 10.77 14.27
C HIS A 52 -5.02 9.85 13.14
N ALA A 53 -4.51 10.39 12.03
CA ALA A 53 -3.89 9.63 10.95
C ALA A 53 -2.54 9.03 11.39
N ASP A 54 -2.58 8.03 12.24
CA ASP A 54 -1.41 7.29 12.67
C ASP A 54 -1.10 6.20 11.62
N PRO A 55 0.09 6.20 10.98
CA PRO A 55 0.52 5.12 10.10
C PRO A 55 0.61 3.76 10.83
N THR A 56 0.54 3.74 12.17
CA THR A 56 0.44 2.50 12.95
C THR A 56 -0.97 1.90 13.02
N LEU A 57 -2.00 2.58 12.50
CA LEU A 57 -3.38 2.03 12.41
C LEU A 57 -3.43 0.70 11.64
N PHE A 58 -2.50 0.50 10.71
CA PHE A 58 -2.25 -0.79 10.09
C PHE A 58 -0.90 -1.31 10.60
N PRO A 59 -0.87 -1.95 11.80
CA PRO A 59 0.38 -2.44 12.35
C PRO A 59 0.98 -3.46 11.41
N LEU A 60 2.18 -3.11 10.97
CA LEU A 60 3.02 -3.82 10.01
C LEU A 60 3.57 -5.10 10.68
N GLN A 61 2.72 -6.10 10.88
CA GLN A 61 3.18 -7.44 11.22
C GLN A 61 3.36 -8.25 9.94
N ILE A 62 4.61 -8.32 9.48
CA ILE A 62 5.09 -9.48 8.72
C ILE A 62 5.41 -10.53 9.79
N PRO A 63 4.54 -11.53 10.07
CA PRO A 63 4.64 -12.80 9.32
C PRO A 63 3.34 -13.66 9.25
N ASN A 64 3.17 -14.41 8.15
CA ASN A 64 2.44 -15.70 8.10
C ASN A 64 0.93 -15.80 8.42
N ASP A 65 0.17 -14.71 8.59
CA ASP A 65 -1.29 -14.82 8.80
C ASP A 65 -2.07 -14.62 7.48
N PRO A 66 -2.84 -15.62 6.99
CA PRO A 66 -3.48 -15.60 5.66
C PRO A 66 -4.73 -14.70 5.55
N SER A 67 -4.88 -13.71 6.43
CA SER A 67 -6.03 -12.80 6.44
C SER A 67 -5.57 -11.36 6.19
N PRO A 68 -6.13 -10.62 5.22
CA PRO A 68 -5.82 -9.20 5.06
C PRO A 68 -6.30 -8.46 6.31
N GLY A 69 -5.42 -8.20 7.26
CA GLY A 69 -5.76 -7.67 8.59
C GLY A 69 -6.59 -6.40 8.53
N TYR A 70 -6.41 -5.58 7.49
CA TYR A 70 -7.24 -4.39 7.25
C TYR A 70 -8.73 -4.71 7.04
N ASN A 71 -9.10 -5.79 6.34
CA ASN A 71 -10.52 -6.12 6.10
C ASN A 71 -11.28 -6.43 7.40
N ALA A 72 -10.60 -6.94 8.43
CA ALA A 72 -11.20 -7.25 9.72
C ALA A 72 -11.18 -6.06 10.69
N VAL A 73 -10.21 -5.15 10.54
CA VAL A 73 -10.01 -3.98 11.42
C VAL A 73 -10.80 -2.76 10.94
N THR A 74 -10.86 -2.54 9.63
CA THR A 74 -11.56 -1.40 8.99
C THR A 74 -13.02 -1.26 9.45
N PRO A 75 -13.88 -2.31 9.44
CA PRO A 75 -15.27 -2.16 9.89
C PRO A 75 -15.37 -1.80 11.38
N LYS A 76 -14.50 -2.35 12.22
CA LYS A 76 -14.49 -2.09 13.66
C LYS A 76 -14.09 -0.66 13.99
N LEU A 77 -13.10 -0.12 13.27
CA LEU A 77 -12.67 1.28 13.44
C LEU A 77 -13.73 2.28 12.98
N LEU A 78 -14.48 1.92 11.91
CA LEU A 78 -15.60 2.73 11.44
C LEU A 78 -16.80 2.67 12.41
N GLU A 79 -17.13 1.49 12.94
CA GLU A 79 -18.22 1.31 13.90
C GLU A 79 -17.95 1.96 15.25
N SER A 80 -16.69 1.96 15.70
CA SER A 80 -16.27 2.63 16.94
C SER A 80 -16.13 4.15 16.80
N GLY A 81 -16.08 4.67 15.57
CA GLY A 81 -15.85 6.08 15.29
C GLY A 81 -14.43 6.55 15.61
N GLU A 82 -13.49 5.62 15.81
CA GLU A 82 -12.09 5.92 16.12
C GLU A 82 -11.29 6.42 14.91
N ALA A 83 -11.73 6.08 13.69
CA ALA A 83 -11.09 6.52 12.45
C ALA A 83 -12.12 6.87 11.38
N THR A 84 -11.83 7.90 10.58
CA THR A 84 -12.66 8.22 9.42
C THR A 84 -12.25 7.41 8.18
N PRO A 85 -13.11 7.28 7.16
CA PRO A 85 -12.73 6.70 5.88
C PRO A 85 -11.47 7.34 5.26
N GLU A 86 -11.29 8.64 5.44
CA GLU A 86 -10.13 9.40 4.95
C GLU A 86 -8.85 9.02 5.70
N ASP A 87 -8.90 8.91 7.03
CA ASP A 87 -7.76 8.50 7.86
C ASP A 87 -7.28 7.10 7.48
N LEU A 88 -8.22 6.18 7.22
CA LEU A 88 -7.94 4.81 6.80
C LEU A 88 -7.31 4.75 5.41
N CYS A 89 -7.81 5.57 4.46
CA CYS A 89 -7.22 5.66 3.13
C CYS A 89 -5.79 6.21 3.17
N PHE A 90 -5.58 7.28 3.94
CA PHE A 90 -4.26 7.88 4.11
C PHE A 90 -3.28 6.90 4.75
N SER A 91 -3.67 6.29 5.87
CA SER A 91 -2.81 5.34 6.59
C SER A 91 -2.45 4.12 5.74
N LEU A 92 -3.40 3.58 4.96
CA LEU A 92 -3.12 2.47 4.03
C LEU A 92 -2.12 2.89 2.95
N GLN A 93 -2.30 4.05 2.33
CA GLN A 93 -1.43 4.53 1.26
C GLN A 93 -0.01 4.78 1.75
N GLU A 94 0.15 5.52 2.84
CA GLU A 94 1.46 5.80 3.42
C GLU A 94 2.18 4.51 3.79
N THR A 95 1.49 3.58 4.45
CA THR A 95 2.07 2.28 4.83
C THR A 95 2.47 1.47 3.60
N ALA A 96 1.58 1.32 2.62
CA ALA A 96 1.84 0.49 1.44
C ALA A 96 2.94 1.09 0.55
N PHE A 97 2.95 2.41 0.34
CA PHE A 97 3.96 3.07 -0.47
C PHE A 97 5.31 3.15 0.24
N ALA A 98 5.34 3.36 1.56
CA ALA A 98 6.58 3.25 2.34
C ALA A 98 7.20 1.85 2.23
N MET A 99 6.40 0.79 2.34
CA MET A 99 6.88 -0.59 2.15
C MET A 99 7.43 -0.83 0.74
N LEU A 100 6.73 -0.34 -0.30
CA LEU A 100 7.20 -0.47 -1.67
C LEU A 100 8.49 0.31 -1.91
N ALA A 101 8.61 1.51 -1.35
CA ALA A 101 9.83 2.32 -1.40
C ALA A 101 10.99 1.59 -0.71
N GLU A 102 10.76 1.05 0.48
CA GLU A 102 11.78 0.31 1.24
C GLU A 102 12.28 -0.95 0.49
N VAL A 103 11.37 -1.78 -0.01
CA VAL A 103 11.74 -2.99 -0.77
C VAL A 103 12.47 -2.61 -2.05
N THR A 104 12.06 -1.52 -2.70
CA THR A 104 12.72 -1.00 -3.90
C THR A 104 14.13 -0.49 -3.59
N GLU A 105 14.31 0.25 -2.49
CA GLU A 105 15.62 0.74 -2.05
C GLU A 105 16.58 -0.42 -1.75
N ARG A 106 16.11 -1.44 -1.00
CA ARG A 106 16.89 -2.66 -0.74
C ARG A 106 17.31 -3.36 -2.04
N ALA A 107 16.41 -3.44 -3.02
CA ALA A 107 16.71 -4.04 -4.32
C ALA A 107 17.71 -3.21 -5.15
N LEU A 108 17.60 -1.87 -5.12
CA LEU A 108 18.56 -0.97 -5.75
C LEU A 108 19.95 -1.12 -5.11
N ALA A 109 20.03 -1.17 -3.78
CA ALA A 109 21.28 -1.39 -3.05
C ALA A 109 21.92 -2.75 -3.41
N LEU A 110 21.11 -3.81 -3.48
CA LEU A 110 21.58 -5.16 -3.83
C LEU A 110 22.11 -5.26 -5.28
N THR A 111 21.46 -4.56 -6.21
CA THR A 111 21.80 -4.64 -7.65
C THR A 111 22.80 -3.58 -8.09
N ARG A 112 23.03 -2.54 -7.28
CA ARG A 112 23.77 -1.32 -7.62
C ARG A 112 23.21 -0.60 -8.85
N ALA A 113 21.91 -0.77 -9.13
CA ALA A 113 21.25 -0.06 -10.20
C ALA A 113 21.17 1.44 -9.88
N ARG A 114 21.39 2.28 -10.90
CA ARG A 114 21.31 3.76 -10.78
C ARG A 114 19.96 4.33 -11.21
N HIS A 115 19.14 3.52 -11.89
CA HIS A 115 17.87 3.94 -12.45
C HIS A 115 16.78 3.00 -11.96
N LEU A 116 15.64 3.59 -11.63
CA LEU A 116 14.41 2.90 -11.28
C LEU A 116 13.38 3.22 -12.36
N LEU A 117 12.66 2.21 -12.82
CA LEU A 117 11.49 2.37 -13.69
C LEU A 117 10.27 1.88 -12.92
N LEU A 118 9.36 2.79 -12.61
CA LEU A 118 8.05 2.45 -12.04
C LEU A 118 7.07 2.16 -13.18
N VAL A 119 6.38 1.02 -13.09
CA VAL A 119 5.41 0.57 -14.09
C VAL A 119 4.15 0.03 -13.42
N GLY A 120 3.05 -0.02 -14.17
CA GLY A 120 1.77 -0.58 -13.73
C GLY A 120 0.70 0.48 -13.46
N GLY A 121 -0.54 0.02 -13.23
CA GLY A 121 -1.70 0.91 -13.10
C GLY A 121 -1.74 1.75 -11.83
N VAL A 122 -0.91 1.43 -10.82
CA VAL A 122 -0.80 2.20 -9.56
C VAL A 122 0.31 3.26 -9.65
N ALA A 123 1.00 3.37 -10.79
CA ALA A 123 2.05 4.36 -11.01
C ALA A 123 1.52 5.72 -11.50
N CYS A 124 0.20 5.91 -11.53
CA CYS A 124 -0.49 7.08 -12.09
C CYS A 124 -0.73 8.21 -11.07
#